data_AF-A0A537F8X2-F1
#
_entry.id   AF-A0A537F8X2-F1
#
_cell.length_a   1.000
_cell.length_b   1.000
_cell.length_c   1.000
_cell.angle_alpha   90.00
_cell.angle_beta   90.00
_cell.angle_gamma   90.00
#
_symmetry.space_group_name_H-M   'P 1'
#
loop_
_entity.id
_entity.type
_entity.pdbx_description
1 polymer ?
#
loop_
_entity_poly.entity_id
_entity_poly.type
_entity_poly.pdbx_seq_one_letter_code
_entity_poly.pdbx_strand_id
1 'polypeptide(L)'
;MALIDLSQIVNLVYFASFFLIFFYGQRLQVQWQLVSVKRSLGKLERSKTAARQKFVDSISRFQMDKKTVETKIDRLNNSFTITPVSLDPSGIVGKLEHVLDTYDDHLKMEVKAIAPSATESDVNTLSNQLEISIGLDGMFRLVRHFYLLAKKTGGIMALAQLQMALPMIMEEAEAYGAAIDAFAKAQPIGDGVGPLVVSQITAGRQGNELVKDTMVYG
;
A
#
# COMPACT_ATOMS: atom_id res chain seq x y z
N MET A 1 -37.26 -51.96 -26.52
CA MET A 1 -36.83 -51.66 -25.14
C MET A 1 -35.32 -51.60 -25.18
N ALA A 2 -34.73 -50.41 -25.31
CA ALA A 2 -33.28 -50.28 -25.45
C ALA A 2 -32.65 -50.70 -24.11
N LEU A 3 -32.03 -51.88 -24.09
CA LEU A 3 -31.26 -52.35 -22.94
C LEU A 3 -30.07 -51.41 -22.80
N ILE A 4 -29.98 -50.72 -21.67
CA ILE A 4 -28.88 -49.82 -21.37
C ILE A 4 -27.59 -50.66 -21.36
N ASP A 5 -26.67 -50.35 -22.27
CA ASP A 5 -25.40 -51.06 -22.35
C ASP A 5 -24.56 -50.80 -21.10
N LEU A 6 -23.80 -51.80 -20.64
CA LEU A 6 -22.93 -51.69 -19.47
C LEU A 6 -21.93 -50.51 -19.61
N SER A 7 -21.51 -50.21 -20.84
CA SER A 7 -20.67 -49.04 -21.15
C SER A 7 -21.36 -47.71 -20.88
N GLN A 8 -22.68 -47.61 -21.12
CA GLN A 8 -23.48 -46.43 -20.82
C GLN A 8 -23.67 -46.24 -19.31
N ILE A 9 -23.84 -47.33 -18.56
CA ILE A 9 -23.90 -47.30 -17.09
C ILE A 9 -22.56 -46.84 -16.52
N VAL A 10 -21.44 -47.38 -17.01
CA VAL A 10 -20.10 -46.99 -16.56
C VAL A 10 -19.83 -45.52 -16.88
N ASN A 11 -20.17 -45.04 -18.08
CA ASN A 11 -20.03 -43.62 -18.43
C ASN A 11 -20.90 -42.72 -17.55
N LEU A 12 -22.14 -43.13 -17.25
CA LEU A 12 -23.04 -42.38 -16.37
C LEU A 12 -22.46 -42.26 -14.96
N VAL A 13 -21.93 -43.36 -14.41
CA VAL A 13 -21.25 -43.38 -13.10
C VAL A 13 -20.01 -42.49 -13.13
N TYR A 14 -19.23 -42.52 -14.22
CA TYR A 14 -18.06 -41.67 -14.38
C TYR A 14 -18.44 -40.18 -14.40
N PHE A 15 -19.43 -39.79 -15.19
CA PHE A 15 -19.95 -38.41 -15.22
C PHE A 15 -20.52 -37.99 -13.86
N ALA A 16 -21.31 -38.84 -13.21
CA ALA A 16 -21.86 -38.56 -11.89
C ALA A 16 -20.74 -38.34 -10.85
N SER A 17 -19.68 -39.16 -10.90
CA SER A 17 -18.52 -39.01 -10.02
C SER A 17 -17.75 -37.71 -10.29
N PHE A 18 -17.63 -37.31 -11.56
CA PHE A 18 -17.01 -36.05 -11.95
C PHE A 18 -17.79 -34.84 -11.40
N PHE A 19 -19.12 -34.81 -11.56
CA PHE A 19 -19.93 -33.73 -11.02
C PHE A 19 -19.83 -33.65 -9.49
N LEU A 20 -19.85 -34.78 -8.79
CA LEU A 20 -19.64 -34.82 -7.35
C LEU A 20 -18.29 -34.20 -6.97
N ILE A 21 -17.19 -34.64 -7.58
CA ILE A 21 -15.86 -34.09 -7.30
C ILE A 21 -15.79 -32.60 -7.65
N PHE A 22 -16.42 -32.17 -8.74
CA PHE A 22 -16.42 -30.78 -9.17
C PHE A 22 -17.10 -29.85 -8.14
N PHE A 23 -18.31 -30.20 -7.67
CA PHE A 23 -19.02 -29.39 -6.68
C PHE A 23 -18.32 -29.38 -5.31
N TYR A 24 -17.77 -30.52 -4.87
CA TYR A 24 -17.02 -30.58 -3.62
C TYR A 24 -15.64 -29.91 -3.73
N GLY A 25 -15.00 -30.03 -4.89
CA GLY A 25 -13.71 -29.42 -5.22
C GLY A 25 -13.75 -27.89 -5.19
N GLN A 26 -14.83 -27.28 -5.69
CA GLN A 26 -15.02 -25.83 -5.61
C GLN A 26 -15.04 -25.31 -4.16
N ARG A 27 -15.71 -26.03 -3.25
CA ARG A 27 -15.75 -25.65 -1.83
C ARG A 27 -14.38 -25.74 -1.17
N LEU A 28 -13.64 -26.80 -1.49
CA LEU A 28 -12.25 -26.93 -1.04
C LEU A 28 -11.41 -25.78 -1.60
N GLN A 29 -11.44 -25.53 -2.91
CA GLN A 29 -10.68 -24.46 -3.55
C GLN A 29 -10.87 -23.10 -2.86
N VAL A 30 -12.11 -22.73 -2.55
CA VAL A 30 -12.43 -21.48 -1.83
C VAL A 30 -11.78 -21.44 -0.44
N GLN A 31 -11.83 -22.54 0.32
CA GLN A 31 -11.19 -22.60 1.64
C GLN A 31 -9.68 -22.43 1.55
N TRP A 32 -9.03 -23.10 0.59
CA TRP A 32 -7.59 -22.97 0.35
C TRP A 32 -7.20 -21.53 -0.03
N GLN A 33 -7.98 -20.91 -0.93
CA GLN A 33 -7.79 -19.51 -1.32
C GLN A 33 -7.97 -18.56 -0.14
N LEU A 34 -9.01 -18.72 0.68
CA LEU A 34 -9.23 -17.91 1.88
C LEU A 34 -8.05 -18.00 2.87
N VAL A 35 -7.48 -19.19 3.06
CA VAL A 35 -6.29 -19.37 3.90
C VAL A 35 -5.09 -18.63 3.32
N SER A 36 -4.88 -18.70 2.01
CA SER A 36 -3.81 -17.98 1.32
C SER A 36 -3.93 -16.47 1.52
N VAL A 37 -5.12 -15.92 1.24
CA VAL A 37 -5.42 -14.50 1.46
C VAL A 37 -5.19 -14.10 2.91
N LYS A 38 -5.62 -14.93 3.87
CA LYS A 38 -5.41 -14.67 5.30
C LYS A 38 -3.92 -14.56 5.66
N ARG A 39 -3.05 -15.35 5.03
CA ARG A 39 -1.58 -15.25 5.23
C ARG A 39 -1.04 -13.92 4.71
N SER A 40 -1.43 -13.53 3.50
CA SER A 40 -1.05 -12.23 2.93
C SER A 40 -1.56 -11.05 3.77
N LEU A 41 -2.80 -11.14 4.27
CA LEU A 41 -3.34 -10.15 5.19
C LEU A 41 -2.51 -10.03 6.47
N GLY A 42 -2.04 -11.16 7.03
CA GLY A 42 -1.14 -11.16 8.17
C GLY A 42 0.24 -10.55 7.88
N LYS A 43 0.74 -10.67 6.64
CA LYS A 43 1.95 -9.96 6.20
C LYS A 43 1.71 -8.45 6.15
N LEU A 44 0.61 -8.00 5.53
CA LEU A 44 0.23 -6.58 5.47
C LEU A 44 0.07 -5.97 6.87
N GLU A 45 -0.56 -6.70 7.79
CA GLU A 45 -0.72 -6.27 9.18
C GLU A 45 0.64 -6.03 9.87
N ARG A 46 1.61 -6.91 9.64
CA ARG A 46 2.97 -6.75 10.15
C ARG A 46 3.67 -5.55 9.50
N SER A 47 3.60 -5.40 8.18
CA SER A 47 4.21 -4.27 7.48
C SER A 47 3.64 -2.93 7.94
N LYS A 48 2.31 -2.82 8.04
CA LYS A 48 1.62 -1.64 8.58
C LYS A 48 2.10 -1.33 10.01
N THR A 49 2.13 -2.34 10.87
CA THR A 49 2.52 -2.15 12.28
C THR A 49 4.00 -1.74 12.40
N ALA A 50 4.87 -2.34 11.60
CA ALA A 50 6.29 -1.98 11.56
C ALA A 50 6.50 -0.55 11.04
N ALA A 51 5.77 -0.16 10.00
CA ALA A 51 5.82 1.20 9.46
C ALA A 51 5.38 2.24 10.50
N ARG A 52 4.26 1.98 11.17
CA ARG A 52 3.77 2.82 12.27
C ARG A 52 4.82 2.95 13.38
N GLN A 53 5.42 1.84 13.80
CA GLN A 53 6.42 1.85 14.87
C GLN A 53 7.65 2.68 14.50
N LYS A 54 8.18 2.53 13.28
CA LYS A 54 9.32 3.31 12.79
C LYS A 54 9.05 4.82 12.75
N PHE A 55 7.86 5.21 12.35
CA PHE A 55 7.46 6.62 12.37
C PHE A 55 7.37 7.18 13.80
N VAL A 56 6.71 6.45 14.71
CA VAL A 56 6.63 6.83 16.15
C VAL A 56 8.03 6.94 16.75
N ASP A 57 8.92 5.99 16.46
CA ASP A 57 10.29 6.00 16.95
C ASP A 57 11.07 7.21 16.38
N SER A 58 10.87 7.56 15.11
CA SER A 58 11.51 8.72 14.47
C SER A 58 11.02 10.04 15.05
N ILE A 59 9.71 10.21 15.28
CA ILE A 59 9.15 11.41 15.91
C ILE A 59 9.54 11.54 17.38
N SER A 60 9.65 10.42 18.11
CA SER A 60 9.98 10.46 19.54
C SER A 60 11.33 11.12 19.85
N ARG A 61 12.22 11.24 18.87
CA ARG A 61 13.50 11.96 18.95
C ARG A 61 13.32 13.47 19.17
N PHE A 62 12.19 14.04 18.77
CA PHE A 62 11.88 15.47 18.87
C PHE A 62 11.12 15.84 20.17
N GLN A 63 11.22 14.99 21.20
CA GLN A 63 10.70 15.22 22.56
C GLN A 63 9.19 15.44 22.68
N MET A 64 8.38 14.70 21.92
CA MET A 64 6.93 14.59 22.17
C MET A 64 6.55 13.37 23.00
N ASP A 65 5.44 13.50 23.74
CA ASP A 65 4.81 12.38 24.43
C ASP A 65 4.26 11.34 23.43
N LYS A 66 4.71 10.09 23.54
CA LYS A 66 4.40 9.01 22.60
C LYS A 66 2.90 8.77 22.42
N LYS A 67 2.11 8.93 23.49
CA LYS A 67 0.64 8.75 23.43
C LYS A 67 -0.06 9.78 22.57
N THR A 68 0.42 11.03 22.59
CA THR A 68 -0.16 12.12 21.78
C THR A 68 0.15 11.92 20.30
N VAL A 69 1.37 11.45 19.99
CA VAL A 69 1.81 11.09 18.64
C VAL A 69 0.99 9.93 18.08
N GLU A 70 0.81 8.85 18.86
CA GLU A 70 0.02 7.68 18.47
C GLU A 70 -1.44 8.04 18.13
N THR A 71 -2.06 8.92 18.92
CA THR A 71 -3.46 9.35 18.71
C THR A 71 -3.60 10.18 17.43
N LYS A 72 -2.64 11.08 17.15
CA LYS A 72 -2.64 11.87 15.91
C LYS A 72 -2.39 10.99 14.68
N ILE A 73 -1.49 10.02 14.77
CA ILE A 73 -1.26 9.05 13.69
C ILE A 73 -2.52 8.26 13.34
N ASP A 74 -3.25 7.78 14.35
CA ASP A 74 -4.48 7.03 14.11
C ASP A 74 -5.54 7.89 13.41
N ARG A 75 -5.55 9.21 13.65
CA ARG A 75 -6.39 10.15 12.89
C ARG A 75 -5.89 10.34 11.44
N LEU A 76 -4.57 10.47 11.24
CA LEU A 76 -3.97 10.71 9.93
C LEU A 76 -4.01 9.48 9.02
N ASN A 77 -3.84 8.27 9.56
CA ASN A 77 -4.05 7.01 8.82
C ASN A 77 -5.52 6.84 8.34
N ASN A 78 -6.47 7.54 8.96
CA ASN A 78 -7.86 7.59 8.51
C ASN A 78 -8.16 8.74 7.54
N SER A 79 -7.18 9.60 7.21
CA SER A 79 -7.33 10.61 6.18
C SER A 79 -7.25 9.96 4.79
N PHE A 80 -8.01 10.49 3.83
CA PHE A 80 -8.03 10.03 2.45
C PHE A 80 -7.98 11.23 1.51
N THR A 81 -7.22 11.10 0.42
CA THR A 81 -7.12 12.13 -0.62
C THR A 81 -8.19 11.87 -1.68
N ILE A 82 -9.01 12.87 -1.98
CA ILE A 82 -10.05 12.77 -3.01
C ILE A 82 -9.39 13.04 -4.36
N THR A 83 -9.30 12.00 -5.20
CA THR A 83 -8.81 12.14 -6.57
C THR A 83 -9.84 12.88 -7.43
N PRO A 84 -9.40 13.70 -8.42
CA PRO A 84 -10.31 14.48 -9.23
C PRO A 84 -11.22 13.57 -10.07
N VAL A 85 -12.53 13.85 -10.06
CA VAL A 85 -13.50 13.10 -10.88
C VAL A 85 -13.38 13.53 -12.35
N SER A 86 -13.19 12.54 -13.22
CA SER A 86 -12.89 12.70 -14.65
C SER A 86 -14.00 13.37 -15.44
N LEU A 87 -13.67 14.43 -16.21
CA LEU A 87 -14.48 14.83 -17.36
C LEU A 87 -13.72 15.54 -18.50
N ASP A 88 -12.42 15.84 -18.36
CA ASP A 88 -11.70 16.59 -19.40
C ASP A 88 -10.24 16.12 -19.60
N PRO A 89 -9.90 15.40 -20.68
CA PRO A 89 -8.58 14.81 -20.93
C PRO A 89 -7.42 15.82 -21.00
N SER A 90 -7.69 17.08 -21.37
CA SER A 90 -6.64 18.05 -21.71
C SER A 90 -6.04 18.77 -20.50
N GLY A 91 -6.61 18.60 -19.30
CA GLY A 91 -6.19 19.29 -18.06
C GLY A 91 -6.01 18.37 -16.85
N ILE A 92 -5.95 17.05 -17.03
CA ILE A 92 -5.85 16.08 -15.92
C ILE A 92 -4.47 16.14 -15.26
N VAL A 93 -3.40 16.31 -16.05
CA VAL A 93 -2.02 16.28 -15.53
C VAL A 93 -1.82 17.40 -14.50
N GLY A 94 -2.14 18.65 -14.84
CA GLY A 94 -2.00 19.77 -13.91
C GLY A 94 -2.93 19.70 -12.69
N LYS A 95 -4.11 19.07 -12.83
CA LYS A 95 -5.00 18.82 -11.68
C LYS A 95 -4.44 17.73 -10.76
N LEU A 96 -3.84 16.69 -11.33
CA LEU A 96 -3.22 15.62 -10.56
C LEU A 96 -1.99 16.14 -9.82
N GLU A 97 -1.13 16.90 -10.50
CA GLU A 97 0.02 17.59 -9.91
C GLU A 97 -0.42 18.46 -8.74
N HIS A 98 -1.41 19.33 -8.94
CA HIS A 98 -1.93 20.17 -7.86
C HIS A 98 -2.47 19.37 -6.66
N VAL A 99 -3.15 18.24 -6.91
CA VAL A 99 -3.65 17.37 -5.84
C VAL A 99 -2.51 16.69 -5.08
N LEU A 100 -1.47 16.25 -5.78
CA LEU A 100 -0.27 15.67 -5.17
C LEU A 100 0.49 16.71 -4.34
N ASP A 101 0.69 17.91 -4.89
CA ASP A 101 1.37 19.02 -4.20
C ASP A 101 0.61 19.44 -2.94
N THR A 102 -0.71 19.60 -3.06
CA THR A 102 -1.57 19.95 -1.92
C THR A 102 -1.54 18.86 -0.85
N TYR A 103 -1.50 17.60 -1.26
CA TYR A 103 -1.41 16.46 -0.35
C TYR A 103 -0.08 16.43 0.40
N ASP A 104 1.04 16.59 -0.31
CA ASP A 104 2.38 16.64 0.29
C ASP A 104 2.51 17.83 1.26
N ASP A 105 2.06 19.02 0.85
CA ASP A 105 2.06 20.20 1.72
C ASP A 105 1.19 19.98 2.97
N HIS A 106 0.05 19.31 2.83
CA HIS A 106 -0.79 18.96 3.97
C HIS A 106 -0.09 17.99 4.93
N LEU A 107 0.58 16.96 4.42
CA LEU A 107 1.34 16.02 5.25
C LEU A 107 2.49 16.73 5.99
N LYS A 108 3.26 17.57 5.29
CA LYS A 108 4.34 18.39 5.89
C LYS A 108 3.79 19.32 6.97
N MET A 109 2.64 19.96 6.76
CA MET A 109 1.98 20.78 7.77
C MET A 109 1.59 19.98 9.02
N GLU A 110 0.99 18.80 8.84
CA GLU A 110 0.61 17.91 9.96
C GLU A 110 1.84 17.42 10.73
N VAL A 111 2.91 17.05 10.03
CA VAL A 111 4.18 16.68 10.66
C VAL A 111 4.78 17.84 11.43
N LYS A 112 4.80 19.06 10.88
CA LYS A 112 5.33 20.26 11.56
C LYS A 112 4.50 20.62 12.80
N ALA A 113 3.20 20.36 12.78
CA ALA A 113 2.32 20.48 13.95
C ALA A 113 2.56 19.41 15.02
N ILE A 114 3.23 18.30 14.68
CA ILE A 114 3.64 17.24 15.60
C ILE A 114 5.11 17.40 16.03
N ALA A 115 5.98 17.92 15.19
CA ALA A 115 7.40 18.11 15.50
C ALA A 115 7.83 19.54 15.15
N PRO A 116 7.44 20.55 15.96
CA PRO A 116 7.75 21.95 15.67
C PRO A 116 9.26 22.27 15.74
N SER A 117 10.04 21.41 16.41
CA SER A 117 11.50 21.51 16.52
C SER A 117 12.27 20.79 15.41
N ALA A 118 11.58 20.08 14.52
CA ALA A 118 12.21 19.34 13.42
C ALA A 118 12.75 20.30 12.34
N THR A 119 13.91 19.98 11.77
CA THR A 119 14.44 20.71 10.61
C THR A 119 13.60 20.43 9.36
N GLU A 120 13.73 21.24 8.32
CA GLU A 120 12.99 21.03 7.06
C GLU A 120 13.28 19.66 6.43
N SER A 121 14.54 19.20 6.49
CA SER A 121 14.93 17.85 6.06
C SER A 121 14.28 16.75 6.91
N ASP A 122 14.16 16.97 8.21
CA ASP A 122 13.49 16.02 9.12
C ASP A 122 11.99 15.98 8.85
N VAL A 123 11.36 17.12 8.61
CA VAL A 123 9.93 17.23 8.24
C VAL A 123 9.66 16.46 6.94
N ASN A 124 10.50 16.62 5.92
CA ASN A 124 10.37 15.87 4.66
C ASN A 124 10.51 14.35 4.89
N THR A 125 11.50 13.93 5.67
CA THR A 125 11.72 12.50 5.98
C THR A 125 10.55 11.90 6.75
N LEU A 126 10.05 12.62 7.76
CA LEU A 126 8.90 12.22 8.56
C LEU A 126 7.60 12.21 7.73
N SER A 127 7.40 13.19 6.84
CA SER A 127 6.26 13.24 5.91
C SER A 127 6.20 11.99 5.03
N ASN A 128 7.33 11.61 4.43
CA ASN A 128 7.43 10.41 3.59
C ASN A 128 7.18 9.12 4.39
N GLN A 129 7.69 9.03 5.63
CA GLN A 129 7.39 7.90 6.51
C GLN A 129 5.90 7.81 6.88
N LEU A 130 5.26 8.95 7.11
CA LEU A 130 3.83 9.03 7.38
C LEU A 130 3.01 8.61 6.16
N GLU A 131 3.37 9.08 4.96
CA GLU A 131 2.74 8.69 3.70
C GLU A 131 2.81 7.17 3.49
N ILE A 132 3.98 6.56 3.71
CA ILE A 132 4.14 5.10 3.63
C ILE A 132 3.26 4.38 4.64
N SER A 133 3.16 4.88 5.87
CA SER A 133 2.27 4.33 6.90
C SER A 133 0.80 4.37 6.46
N ILE A 134 0.35 5.50 5.89
CA ILE A 134 -1.01 5.69 5.39
C ILE A 134 -1.29 4.71 4.24
N GLY A 135 -0.34 4.57 3.30
CA GLY A 135 -0.45 3.65 2.16
C GLY A 135 -0.60 2.19 2.60
N LEU A 136 0.28 1.72 3.50
CA LEU A 136 0.22 0.35 4.03
C LEU A 136 -1.07 0.08 4.83
N ASP A 137 -1.58 1.07 5.58
CA ASP A 137 -2.88 0.95 6.24
C ASP A 137 -4.05 0.90 5.25
N GLY A 138 -4.00 1.71 4.18
CA GLY A 138 -4.94 1.67 3.07
C GLY A 138 -5.02 0.28 2.44
N MET A 139 -3.86 -0.28 2.04
CA MET A 139 -3.76 -1.63 1.48
C MET A 139 -4.30 -2.70 2.43
N PHE A 140 -3.95 -2.64 3.72
CA PHE A 140 -4.46 -3.57 4.73
C PHE A 140 -5.98 -3.50 4.84
N ARG A 141 -6.57 -2.31 4.93
CA ARG A 141 -8.02 -2.12 5.03
C ARG A 141 -8.73 -2.62 3.78
N LEU A 142 -8.19 -2.36 2.59
CA LEU A 142 -8.72 -2.82 1.31
C LEU A 142 -8.78 -4.35 1.24
N VAL A 143 -7.65 -5.02 1.47
CA VAL A 143 -7.57 -6.49 1.44
C VAL A 143 -8.44 -7.10 2.54
N ARG A 144 -8.47 -6.51 3.75
CA ARG A 144 -9.33 -6.95 4.84
C ARG A 144 -10.82 -6.84 4.48
N HIS A 145 -11.22 -5.76 3.83
CA HIS A 145 -12.60 -5.55 3.41
C HIS A 145 -13.07 -6.66 2.47
N PHE A 146 -12.31 -6.91 1.39
CA PHE A 146 -12.64 -7.97 0.43
C PHE A 146 -12.56 -9.37 1.04
N TYR A 147 -11.59 -9.63 1.93
CA TYR A 147 -11.51 -10.90 2.65
C TYR A 147 -12.74 -11.16 3.52
N LEU A 148 -13.20 -10.17 4.29
CA LEU A 148 -14.41 -10.28 5.11
C LEU A 148 -15.66 -10.43 4.25
N LEU A 149 -15.74 -9.69 3.14
CA LEU A 149 -16.83 -9.79 2.17
C LEU A 149 -16.90 -11.21 1.59
N ALA A 150 -15.79 -11.74 1.09
CA ALA A 150 -15.70 -13.09 0.54
C ALA A 150 -16.05 -14.16 1.58
N LYS A 151 -15.59 -14.01 2.83
CA LYS A 151 -15.90 -14.92 3.93
C LYS A 151 -17.39 -14.92 4.30
N LYS A 152 -18.05 -13.76 4.27
CA LYS A 152 -19.46 -13.60 4.69
C LYS A 152 -20.45 -13.99 3.60
N THR A 153 -20.19 -13.60 2.35
CA THR A 153 -21.09 -13.87 1.22
C THR A 153 -20.86 -15.25 0.60
N GLY A 154 -19.75 -15.92 0.90
CA GLY A 154 -19.35 -17.15 0.21
C GLY A 154 -19.09 -16.92 -1.29
N GLY A 155 -18.96 -15.65 -1.70
CA GLY A 155 -18.85 -15.26 -3.10
C GLY A 155 -17.47 -15.60 -3.64
N ILE A 156 -17.39 -16.70 -4.39
CA ILE A 156 -16.22 -17.07 -5.21
C ILE A 156 -15.73 -15.87 -6.03
N MET A 157 -16.65 -15.04 -6.51
CA MET A 157 -16.33 -13.86 -7.33
C MET A 157 -15.53 -12.78 -6.58
N ALA A 158 -15.91 -12.44 -5.34
CA ALA A 158 -15.14 -11.46 -4.54
C ALA A 158 -13.75 -11.99 -4.18
N LEU A 159 -13.66 -13.30 -3.92
CA LEU A 159 -12.38 -13.96 -3.63
C LEU A 159 -11.48 -14.01 -4.88
N ALA A 160 -12.05 -14.26 -6.05
CA ALA A 160 -11.32 -14.27 -7.32
C ALA A 160 -10.78 -12.88 -7.69
N GLN A 161 -11.59 -11.82 -7.54
CA GLN A 161 -11.15 -10.44 -7.74
C GLN A 161 -9.98 -10.09 -6.82
N LEU A 162 -10.10 -10.44 -5.53
CA LEU A 162 -9.03 -10.24 -4.58
C LEU A 162 -7.78 -11.04 -4.96
N GLN A 163 -7.92 -12.30 -5.38
CA GLN A 163 -6.80 -13.15 -5.73
C GLN A 163 -5.99 -12.61 -6.92
N MET A 164 -6.65 -11.95 -7.88
CA MET A 164 -5.97 -11.33 -9.02
C MET A 164 -5.22 -10.06 -8.63
N ALA A 165 -5.78 -9.23 -7.77
CA ALA A 165 -5.16 -7.97 -7.34
C ALA A 165 -4.11 -8.16 -6.23
N LEU A 166 -4.23 -9.23 -5.43
CA LEU A 166 -3.40 -9.45 -4.24
C LEU A 166 -1.89 -9.50 -4.53
N PRO A 167 -1.39 -10.14 -5.62
CA PRO A 167 0.05 -10.14 -5.91
C PRO A 167 0.60 -8.72 -6.09
N MET A 168 -0.10 -7.88 -6.86
CA MET A 168 0.28 -6.49 -7.11
C MET A 168 0.30 -5.68 -5.80
N ILE A 169 -0.73 -5.82 -4.97
CA ILE A 169 -0.81 -5.14 -3.66
C ILE A 169 0.33 -5.60 -2.73
N MET A 170 0.68 -6.90 -2.77
CA MET A 170 1.76 -7.44 -1.94
C MET A 170 3.14 -6.94 -2.39
N GLU A 171 3.38 -6.86 -3.70
CA GLU A 171 4.61 -6.29 -4.26
C GLU A 171 4.75 -4.81 -3.91
N GLU A 172 3.68 -4.04 -4.03
CA GLU A 172 3.62 -2.64 -3.61
C GLU A 172 3.91 -2.50 -2.11
N ALA A 173 3.28 -3.33 -1.27
CA ALA A 173 3.53 -3.31 0.17
C ALA A 173 4.96 -3.69 0.55
N GLU A 174 5.61 -4.59 -0.19
CA GLU A 174 7.03 -4.94 -0.02
C GLU A 174 7.94 -3.77 -0.41
N ALA A 175 7.63 -3.06 -1.50
CA ALA A 175 8.34 -1.85 -1.90
C ALA A 175 8.21 -0.73 -0.85
N TYR A 176 7.01 -0.49 -0.32
CA TYR A 176 6.77 0.44 0.77
C TYR A 176 7.53 0.04 2.05
N GLY A 177 7.58 -1.25 2.35
CA GLY A 177 8.36 -1.80 3.46
C GLY A 177 9.87 -1.54 3.32
N ALA A 178 10.42 -1.73 2.13
CA ALA A 178 11.82 -1.39 1.85
C ALA A 178 12.06 0.13 1.91
N ALA A 179 11.09 0.93 1.44
CA ALA A 179 11.22 2.38 1.42
C ALA A 179 11.27 2.98 2.83
N ILE A 180 10.42 2.50 3.75
CA ILE A 180 10.44 3.02 5.13
C ILE A 180 11.74 2.67 5.87
N ASP A 181 12.39 1.55 5.53
CA ASP A 181 13.72 1.23 6.04
C ASP A 181 14.80 2.19 5.53
N ALA A 182 14.72 2.58 4.27
CA ALA A 182 15.64 3.55 3.67
C ALA A 182 15.42 4.96 4.23
N PHE A 183 14.17 5.42 4.36
CA PHE A 183 13.86 6.72 4.97
C PHE A 183 14.25 6.77 6.46
N ALA A 184 14.06 5.69 7.22
CA ALA A 184 14.54 5.61 8.60
C ALA A 184 16.08 5.72 8.71
N LYS A 185 16.81 5.39 7.64
CA LYS A 185 18.27 5.50 7.54
C LYS A 185 18.75 6.74 6.78
N ALA A 186 17.83 7.65 6.41
CA ALA A 186 18.10 8.81 5.55
C ALA A 186 18.79 8.44 4.22
N GLN A 187 18.54 7.23 3.70
CA GLN A 187 19.06 6.81 2.41
C GLN A 187 18.15 7.30 1.27
N PRO A 188 18.71 7.79 0.17
CA PRO A 188 17.93 8.14 -1.02
C PRO A 188 17.23 6.92 -1.62
N ILE A 189 16.05 7.15 -2.19
CA ILE A 189 15.25 6.10 -2.84
C ILE A 189 14.97 6.52 -4.27
N GLY A 190 15.17 5.59 -5.20
CA GLY A 190 14.89 5.78 -6.63
C GLY A 190 15.64 6.98 -7.21
N ASP A 191 14.90 8.03 -7.53
CA ASP A 191 15.39 9.26 -8.18
C ASP A 191 16.34 10.10 -7.32
N GLY A 192 16.47 9.81 -6.02
CA GLY A 192 17.42 10.51 -5.14
C GLY A 192 18.91 10.18 -5.39
N VAL A 193 19.22 9.09 -6.11
CA VAL A 193 20.62 8.73 -6.45
C VAL A 193 21.22 9.77 -7.39
N GLY A 194 20.46 10.25 -8.38
CA GLY A 194 20.92 11.27 -9.34
C GLY A 194 21.34 12.57 -8.65
N PRO A 195 20.44 13.24 -7.90
CA PRO A 195 20.73 14.47 -7.16
C PRO A 195 21.82 14.31 -6.10
N LEU A 196 21.98 13.15 -5.48
CA LEU A 196 23.08 12.92 -4.52
C LEU A 196 24.43 12.67 -5.18
N VAL A 197 24.46 12.00 -6.32
CA VAL A 197 25.68 11.89 -7.14
C VAL A 197 26.05 13.27 -7.68
N VAL A 198 25.07 14.05 -8.15
CA VAL A 198 25.28 15.43 -8.58
C VAL A 198 25.79 16.28 -7.42
N SER A 199 25.17 16.22 -6.23
CA SER A 199 25.59 17.01 -5.06
C SER A 199 26.97 16.61 -4.51
N GLN A 200 27.38 15.33 -4.63
CA GLN A 200 28.74 14.90 -4.33
C GLN A 200 29.76 15.43 -5.34
N ILE A 201 29.39 15.52 -6.62
CA ILE A 201 30.24 16.08 -7.69
C ILE A 201 30.31 17.61 -7.62
N THR A 202 29.23 18.27 -7.22
CA THR A 202 29.10 19.73 -7.15
C THR A 202 29.35 20.29 -5.75
N ALA A 203 29.79 19.46 -4.79
CA ALA A 203 30.14 19.86 -3.43
C ALA A 203 31.12 21.04 -3.44
N GLY A 204 30.62 22.24 -3.10
CA GLY A 204 31.38 23.50 -3.11
C GLY A 204 30.92 24.56 -4.12
N ARG A 205 29.95 24.26 -5.00
CA ARG A 205 29.29 25.24 -5.89
C ARG A 205 27.92 25.66 -5.33
N GLN A 206 27.60 26.96 -5.39
CA GLN A 206 26.28 27.45 -5.03
C GLN A 206 25.28 27.07 -6.13
N GLY A 207 24.31 26.23 -5.80
CA GLY A 207 23.21 25.86 -6.69
C GLY A 207 22.04 26.83 -6.53
N ASN A 208 21.33 27.10 -7.62
CA ASN A 208 20.08 27.86 -7.60
C ASN A 208 18.91 26.87 -7.63
N GLU A 209 17.93 27.09 -6.75
CA GLU A 209 16.68 26.34 -6.76
C GLU A 209 15.81 26.85 -7.92
N LEU A 210 15.64 26.02 -8.95
CA LEU A 210 14.83 26.36 -10.12
C LEU A 210 13.38 25.84 -9.98
N VAL A 211 13.19 24.77 -9.22
CA VAL A 211 11.90 24.12 -8.89
C VAL A 211 11.99 23.64 -7.45
N LYS A 212 10.86 23.63 -6.71
CA LYS A 212 10.79 23.16 -5.31
C LYS A 212 11.53 21.83 -5.14
N ASP A 213 12.43 21.77 -4.17
CA ASP A 213 13.26 20.59 -3.86
C ASP A 213 14.22 20.15 -5.00
N THR A 214 14.48 21.00 -6.01
CA THR A 214 15.41 20.75 -7.13
C THR A 214 16.51 21.81 -7.21
N MET A 215 17.71 21.45 -6.77
CA MET A 215 18.91 22.28 -6.84
C MET A 215 19.65 22.08 -8.17
N VAL A 216 19.84 23.16 -8.92
CA VAL A 216 20.63 23.13 -10.17
C VAL A 216 21.97 23.80 -9.93
N TYR A 217 23.04 23.05 -10.15
CA TYR A 217 24.41 23.50 -9.99
C TYR A 217 25.01 23.82 -11.37
N GLY A 218 25.44 25.07 -11.55
CA GLY A 218 26.16 25.55 -12.74
C GLY A 218 27.67 25.49 -12.62
#